data_AF-A0A450VUG4-F1
#
_entry.id   AF-A0A450VUG4-F1
#
_cell.length_a   1.000
_cell.length_b   1.000
_cell.length_c   1.000
_cell.angle_alpha   90.00
_cell.angle_beta   90.00
_cell.angle_gamma   90.00
#
_symmetry.space_group_name_H-M   'P 1'
#
loop_
_entity.id
_entity.type
_entity.pdbx_description
1 polymer ?
#
loop_
_entity_poly.entity_id
_entity_poly.type
_entity_poly.pdbx_seq_one_letter_code
_entity_poly.pdbx_strand_id
1 'polypeptide(L)' 'MRQVINAISYVLTTGCQWRQLPREFPPWSAVYYYFYKWSRDGTWKNLHDLPRSRLR' A
#
# COMPACT_ATOMS: atom_id res chain seq x y z
N MET A 1 -2.88 -10.56 0.01
CA MET A 1 -1.90 -9.47 0.23
C MET A 1 -1.69 -8.55 -0.96
N ARG A 2 -1.53 -9.03 -2.20
CA ARG A 2 -1.28 -8.18 -3.39
C ARG A 2 -2.32 -7.05 -3.57
N GLN A 3 -3.61 -7.34 -3.41
CA GLN A 3 -4.69 -6.35 -3.57
C GLN A 3 -4.59 -5.19 -2.55
N VAL A 4 -4.17 -5.46 -1.31
CA VAL A 4 -3.97 -4.42 -0.28
C VAL A 4 -2.78 -3.53 -0.65
N ILE A 5 -1.69 -4.11 -1.11
CA ILE A 5 -0.51 -3.35 -1.57
C ILE A 5 -0.89 -2.49 -2.79
N ASN A 6 -1.63 -3.05 -3.74
CA ASN A 6 -2.11 -2.32 -4.91
C ASN A 6 -3.05 -1.17 -4.50
N ALA A 7 -3.98 -1.39 -3.56
CA ALA A 7 -4.87 -0.36 -3.05
C ALA A 7 -4.10 0.78 -2.35
N ILE A 8 -3.07 0.44 -1.56
CA ILE A 8 -2.21 1.44 -0.92
C ILE A 8 -1.41 2.20 -1.96
N SER A 9 -0.82 1.52 -2.95
CA SER A 9 -0.09 2.15 -4.05
C SER A 9 -0.99 3.07 -4.87
N TYR A 10 -2.25 2.68 -5.11
CA TYR A 10 -3.25 3.52 -5.76
C TYR A 10 -3.51 4.80 -4.95
N VAL A 11 -3.80 4.68 -3.66
CA VAL A 11 -4.01 5.85 -2.78
C VAL A 11 -2.80 6.78 -2.75
N LEU A 12 -1.59 6.22 -2.66
CA LEU A 12 -0.34 6.98 -2.62
C LEU A 12 -0.02 7.66 -3.97
N THR A 13 -0.36 7.03 -5.10
CA THR A 13 -0.09 7.58 -6.45
C THR A 13 -1.12 8.62 -6.85
N THR A 14 -2.40 8.34 -6.60
CA THR A 14 -3.51 9.19 -7.01
C THR A 14 -3.81 10.29 -5.99
N GLY A 15 -3.33 10.15 -4.74
CA GLY A 15 -3.59 11.09 -3.64
C GLY A 15 -5.05 11.09 -3.16
N CYS A 16 -5.85 10.11 -3.56
CA CYS A 16 -7.26 10.02 -3.19
C CYS A 16 -7.44 9.74 -1.70
N GLN A 17 -8.54 10.20 -1.11
CA GLN A 17 -8.90 9.85 0.26
C GLN A 17 -9.20 8.35 0.39
N TRP A 18 -8.81 7.74 1.52
CA TRP A 18 -9.05 6.30 1.78
C TRP A 18 -10.51 5.89 1.62
N ARG A 19 -11.46 6.75 2.00
CA ARG A 19 -12.91 6.51 1.87
C ARG A 19 -13.44 6.59 0.42
N GLN A 20 -12.62 7.10 -0.49
CA GLN A 20 -12.91 7.19 -1.93
C GLN A 20 -12.28 6.03 -2.70
N LEU A 21 -11.76 5.02 -2.01
CA LEU A 21 -11.20 3.84 -2.65
C LEU A 21 -12.29 3.13 -3.49
N PRO A 22 -12.01 2.81 -4.78
CA PRO A 22 -12.95 2.11 -5.63
C PRO A 22 -13.34 0.74 -5.04
N ARG A 23 -14.59 0.31 -5.31
CA ARG A 23 -15.15 -0.95 -4.76
C ARG A 23 -14.49 -2.22 -5.30
N GLU A 24 -13.68 -2.11 -6.34
CA GLU A 24 -12.84 -3.21 -6.86
C GLU A 24 -11.73 -3.60 -5.88
N PHE A 25 -11.36 -2.69 -4.98
CA PHE A 25 -10.36 -2.93 -3.94
C PHE A 25 -11.00 -3.45 -2.65
N PRO A 26 -10.21 -4.15 -1.81
CA PRO A 26 -10.65 -4.50 -0.46
C PRO A 26 -11.09 -3.26 0.33
N PRO A 27 -11.97 -3.44 1.34
CA PRO A 27 -12.54 -2.34 2.09
C PRO A 27 -11.44 -1.44 2.68
N TRP A 28 -11.63 -0.13 2.54
CA TRP A 28 -10.64 0.88 2.93
C TRP A 28 -10.16 0.73 4.38
N SER A 29 -11.01 0.24 5.28
CA SER A 29 -10.69 -0.03 6.68
C SER A 29 -9.62 -1.12 6.84
N ALA A 30 -9.71 -2.19 6.06
CA ALA A 30 -8.69 -3.24 6.04
C ALA A 30 -7.39 -2.73 5.42
N VAL A 31 -7.48 -1.99 4.32
CA VAL A 31 -6.32 -1.40 3.64
C VAL A 31 -5.57 -0.44 4.57
N TYR A 32 -6.30 0.44 5.26
CA TYR A 32 -5.74 1.37 6.23
C TYR A 32 -5.14 0.66 7.45
N TYR A 33 -5.79 -0.40 7.95
CA TYR A 33 -5.25 -1.23 9.03
C TYR A 33 -3.87 -1.80 8.68
N TYR A 34 -3.71 -2.38 7.48
CA TYR A 34 -2.43 -2.89 7.02
C TYR A 34 -1.41 -1.78 6.78
N PHE A 35 -1.83 -0.66 6.18
CA PHE A 35 -0.98 0.51 6.00
C PHE A 35 -0.39 0.99 7.34
N TYR A 36 -1.25 1.20 8.34
CA TYR A 36 -0.85 1.64 9.67
C TYR A 36 0.04 0.61 10.38
N LYS A 37 -0.30 -0.67 10.30
CA LYS A 37 0.49 -1.76 10.89
C LYS A 37 1.89 -1.82 10.30
N TRP A 38 2.03 -1.82 8.98
CA TRP A 38 3.32 -1.85 8.29
C TRP A 38 4.12 -0.54 8.43
N SER A 39 3.44 0.59 8.61
CA SER A 39 4.12 1.87 8.84
C SER A 39 4.78 1.92 10.21
N ARG A 40 4.17 1.27 11.22
CA ARG A 40 4.74 1.15 12.56
C ARG A 40 5.79 0.04 12.66
N ASP A 41 5.60 -1.05 11.94
CA ASP A 41 6.51 -2.20 11.92
C ASP A 41 7.79 -1.93 11.11
N GLY A 42 7.81 -0.88 10.28
CA GLY A 42 8.96 -0.56 9.41
C GLY A 42 9.04 -1.45 8.17
N THR A 43 8.05 -2.32 7.93
CA THR A 43 7.95 -3.18 6.75
C THR A 43 7.93 -2.36 5.44
N TRP A 44 7.32 -1.17 5.45
CA TRP A 44 7.32 -0.27 4.29
C TRP A 44 8.72 0.17 3.88
N LYS A 45 9.62 0.39 4.84
CA LYS A 45 11.02 0.75 4.54
C LYS A 45 11.70 -0.41 3.81
N ASN A 46 11.56 -1.64 4.29
CA ASN A 46 12.12 -2.83 3.65
C ASN A 46 11.54 -3.10 2.25
N LEU A 47 10.25 -2.83 2.02
CA LEU A 47 9.64 -3.02 0.69
C LEU A 47 10.21 -2.04 -0.35
N HIS A 48 10.53 -0.81 0.06
CA HIS A 48 11.13 0.22 -0.79
C HIS A 48 12.66 0.14 -0.86
N ASP A 49 13.30 -0.53 0.11
CA ASP A 49 14.75 -0.73 0.16
C ASP A 49 15.25 -1.83 -0.77
N LEU A 50 14.34 -2.59 -1.41
CA LEU A 50 14.71 -3.56 -2.45
C LEU A 50 15.45 -2.80 -3.57
N PRO A 51 16.77 -2.99 -3.70
CA PRO A 51 17.54 -2.23 -4.66
C PRO A 51 17.06 -2.62 -6.05
N ARG A 52 16.82 -1.62 -6.92
CA ARG A 52 16.50 -1.81 -8.35
C ARG A 52 17.67 -2.46 -9.14
N SER A 53 18.57 -3.18 -8.49
CA SER A 53 19.74 -3.84 -9.08
C SER A 53 19.44 -5.18 -9.75
N ARG A 54 18.17 -5.46 -10.09
CA ARG A 54 17.77 -6.70 -10.80
C ARG A 54 16.92 -6.47 -12.05
N LEU A 55 17.06 -5.31 -12.66
CA LEU A 55 16.55 -5.03 -14.02
C LEU A 55 17.71 -4.64 -14.94
N ARG A 56 18.80 -5.41 -14.90
CA ARG A 56 19.87 -5.32 -15.89
C ARG A 56 19.99 -6.65 -16.62
#